data_AF-A0A7C8ZNY4-F1
#
_entry.id   AF-A0A7C8ZNY4-F1
#
_cell.length_a   1.000
_cell.length_b   1.000
_cell.length_c   1.000
_cell.angle_alpha   90.00
_cell.angle_beta   90.00
_cell.angle_gamma   90.00
#
_symmetry.space_group_name_H-M   'P 1'
#
loop_
_entity.id
_entity.type
_entity.pdbx_description
1 polymer ?
#
loop_
_entity_poly.entity_id
_entity_poly.type
_entity_poly.pdbx_seq_one_letter_code
_entity_poly.pdbx_strand_id
1 'polypeptide(L)'
;MSLPSESGSKKGNEFDMQIKPHEMDEAEAEEEDESSIPKYVNLIAIHAMKRKGGLENLLKDDSKRVARLSLSEQRLEDAVRTLGTDIVRFTQRNLLRIYPRGSRILSSNYNPFTAWIQGAQMVAFNMQGYGKYLWVMQGVFRANGGCGYVKKPRLLLDVGPNDEVFDPNSIVQVKKTLKVKVYMGDGWHLHFRRTHFDLFSPPDFFTKLQIYGVPADRKKAKTEPREDQWVPVWNKEFEFPLTVPELAQLRIEVRECDMT
;
A
#
# COMPACT_ATOMS: atom_id res chain seq x y z
N MET A 1 -3.12 -77.96 -3.84
CA MET A 1 -3.31 -78.15 -5.28
C MET A 1 -4.17 -77.01 -5.82
N SER A 2 -3.90 -76.59 -7.06
CA SER A 2 -4.80 -75.92 -8.03
C SER A 2 -5.70 -74.75 -7.61
N LEU A 3 -5.52 -73.61 -8.30
CA LEU A 3 -6.53 -72.56 -8.54
C LEU A 3 -7.58 -73.08 -9.57
N PRO A 4 -8.77 -72.45 -9.72
CA PRO A 4 -8.96 -71.10 -10.31
C PRO A 4 -9.36 -70.02 -9.28
N SER A 5 -9.73 -68.75 -9.58
CA SER A 5 -9.32 -67.71 -10.56
C SER A 5 -10.17 -66.41 -10.26
N GLU A 6 -10.21 -65.27 -10.98
CA GLU A 6 -9.62 -64.84 -12.26
C GLU A 6 -9.54 -63.30 -12.41
N SER A 7 -8.47 -62.80 -13.06
CA SER A 7 -8.37 -61.48 -13.73
C SER A 7 -8.44 -60.19 -12.89
N GLY A 8 -8.08 -59.03 -13.50
CA GLY A 8 -8.36 -57.70 -12.93
C GLY A 8 -7.17 -56.77 -12.61
N SER A 9 -6.05 -56.84 -13.34
CA SER A 9 -4.92 -55.91 -13.10
C SER A 9 -5.29 -54.45 -13.43
N LYS A 10 -5.34 -53.59 -12.40
CA LYS A 10 -5.36 -52.13 -12.56
C LYS A 10 -4.07 -51.54 -11.99
N LYS A 11 -3.15 -51.15 -12.88
CA LYS A 11 -2.11 -50.17 -12.53
C LYS A 11 -2.79 -48.87 -12.13
N GLY A 12 -2.42 -48.32 -10.97
CA GLY A 12 -2.70 -46.92 -10.68
C GLY A 12 -1.79 -46.06 -11.55
N ASN A 13 -2.35 -45.21 -12.41
CA ASN A 13 -1.59 -44.13 -13.01
C ASN A 13 -1.44 -43.03 -11.96
N GLU A 14 -0.21 -42.77 -11.52
CA GLU A 14 0.13 -41.49 -10.92
C GLU A 14 -0.04 -40.41 -11.99
N PHE A 15 -1.11 -39.62 -11.87
CA PHE A 15 -1.22 -38.37 -12.62
C PHE A 15 -0.32 -37.34 -11.94
N ASP A 16 0.95 -37.29 -12.37
CA ASP A 16 1.87 -36.21 -12.06
C ASP A 16 1.34 -34.91 -12.68
N MET A 17 0.46 -34.24 -11.95
CA MET A 17 -0.16 -32.98 -12.36
C MET A 17 0.83 -31.85 -12.14
N GLN A 18 1.84 -31.77 -13.00
CA GLN A 18 2.83 -30.70 -13.04
C GLN A 18 2.12 -29.36 -13.29
N ILE A 19 1.82 -28.64 -12.21
CA ILE A 19 1.30 -27.28 -12.27
C ILE A 19 2.42 -26.38 -12.78
N LYS A 20 2.51 -26.26 -14.12
CA LYS A 20 3.26 -25.18 -14.75
C LYS A 20 2.73 -23.86 -14.20
N PRO A 21 3.60 -22.87 -13.92
CA PRO A 21 3.13 -21.52 -13.63
C PRO A 21 2.25 -21.06 -14.80
N HIS A 22 1.02 -20.64 -14.50
CA HIS A 22 0.22 -19.89 -15.47
C HIS A 22 0.90 -18.52 -15.56
N GLU A 23 1.78 -18.37 -16.54
CA GLU A 23 2.22 -17.06 -16.97
C GLU A 23 0.95 -16.29 -17.34
N MET A 24 0.71 -15.15 -16.70
CA MET A 24 -0.36 -14.28 -17.12
C MET A 24 0.11 -13.65 -18.43
N ASP A 25 -0.37 -14.19 -19.55
CA ASP A 25 -0.11 -13.63 -20.87
C ASP A 25 -0.30 -12.11 -20.80
N GLU A 26 0.71 -11.35 -21.26
CA GLU A 26 0.51 -9.93 -21.50
C GLU A 26 -0.49 -9.83 -22.63
N ALA A 27 -1.78 -9.67 -22.29
CA ALA A 27 -2.88 -9.65 -23.23
C ALA A 27 -2.52 -8.74 -24.41
N GLU A 28 -2.28 -9.36 -25.57
CA GLU A 28 -1.95 -8.66 -26.80
C GLU A 28 -3.15 -7.78 -27.11
N ALA A 29 -2.99 -6.48 -26.89
CA ALA A 29 -3.97 -5.51 -27.31
C ALA A 29 -3.94 -5.52 -28.83
N GLU A 30 -4.95 -6.14 -29.44
CA GLU A 30 -5.13 -6.23 -30.89
C GLU A 30 -4.86 -4.85 -31.49
N GLU A 31 -3.97 -4.77 -32.48
CA GLU A 31 -3.62 -3.51 -33.15
C GLU A 31 -4.77 -3.11 -34.09
N GLU A 32 -5.87 -2.63 -33.49
CA GLU A 32 -6.97 -1.98 -34.21
C GLU A 32 -6.42 -0.81 -35.04
N ASP A 33 -6.78 -0.80 -36.33
CA ASP A 33 -6.20 0.07 -37.36
C ASP A 33 -6.24 1.56 -36.97
N GLU A 34 -5.06 2.13 -36.64
CA GLU A 34 -4.89 3.51 -36.17
C GLU A 34 -5.49 4.55 -37.13
N SER A 35 -5.70 4.21 -38.41
CA SER A 35 -6.25 5.12 -39.42
C SER A 35 -7.67 5.61 -39.13
N SER A 36 -8.43 4.92 -38.27
CA SER A 36 -9.86 5.17 -38.04
C SER A 36 -10.24 5.66 -36.63
N ILE A 37 -9.29 5.70 -35.69
CA ILE A 37 -9.56 5.97 -34.26
C ILE A 37 -10.15 7.39 -34.07
N PRO A 38 -11.35 7.55 -33.49
CA PRO A 38 -12.02 8.84 -33.41
C PRO A 38 -11.22 9.91 -32.65
N LYS A 39 -11.35 11.18 -33.08
CA LYS A 39 -10.82 12.36 -32.38
C LYS A 39 -11.16 12.39 -30.87
N TYR A 40 -12.28 11.76 -30.50
CA TYR A 40 -12.73 11.56 -29.12
C TYR A 40 -11.73 10.84 -28.21
N VAL A 41 -10.94 9.88 -28.70
CA VAL A 41 -9.97 9.15 -27.87
C VAL A 41 -8.94 10.11 -27.28
N ASN A 42 -8.46 11.09 -28.07
CA ASN A 42 -7.55 12.13 -27.60
C ASN A 42 -8.18 13.13 -26.60
N LEU A 43 -9.50 13.08 -26.38
CA LEU A 43 -10.22 13.90 -25.38
C LEU A 43 -10.49 13.14 -24.07
N ILE A 44 -10.62 11.81 -24.12
CA ILE A 44 -11.05 10.98 -22.98
C ILE A 44 -9.96 10.04 -22.43
N ALA A 45 -8.92 9.73 -23.21
CA ALA A 45 -7.90 8.74 -22.84
C ALA A 45 -6.58 9.40 -22.41
N ILE A 46 -6.05 8.97 -21.26
CA ILE A 46 -4.66 9.22 -20.88
C ILE A 46 -3.83 8.01 -21.32
N HIS A 47 -3.08 8.19 -22.41
CA HIS A 47 -2.36 7.13 -23.11
C HIS A 47 -1.27 6.50 -22.22
N ALA A 48 -1.08 5.18 -22.36
CA ALA A 48 -0.04 4.46 -21.65
C ALA A 48 1.33 4.68 -22.31
N MET A 49 2.35 5.00 -21.51
CA MET A 49 3.74 5.06 -21.98
C MET A 49 4.32 3.66 -22.22
N LYS A 50 4.22 3.17 -23.47
CA LYS A 50 4.99 2.05 -24.02
C LYS A 50 6.07 2.57 -24.99
N ARG A 51 7.09 3.29 -24.48
CA ARG A 51 8.25 3.74 -25.30
C ARG A 51 9.47 2.85 -25.06
N LYS A 52 10.22 2.54 -26.13
CA LYS A 52 11.49 1.79 -26.04
C LYS A 52 12.56 2.65 -25.35
N GLY A 53 12.93 2.31 -24.12
CA GLY A 53 13.94 3.03 -23.34
C GLY A 53 13.99 2.58 -21.87
N GLY A 54 15.00 3.04 -21.14
CA GLY A 54 15.08 2.87 -19.69
C GLY A 54 14.03 3.71 -18.96
N LEU A 55 13.78 3.40 -17.68
CA LEU A 55 12.78 4.11 -16.87
C LEU A 55 13.05 5.62 -16.78
N GLU A 56 14.32 6.03 -16.74
CA GLU A 56 14.74 7.43 -16.71
C GLU A 56 14.18 8.23 -17.90
N ASN A 57 14.23 7.64 -19.11
CA ASN A 57 13.74 8.26 -20.33
C ASN A 57 12.20 8.39 -20.35
N LEU A 58 11.48 7.55 -19.59
CA LEU A 58 10.03 7.61 -19.43
C LEU A 58 9.60 8.66 -18.40
N LEU A 59 10.42 8.89 -17.37
CA LEU A 59 10.18 9.92 -16.35
C LEU A 59 10.53 11.33 -16.86
N LYS A 60 11.55 11.44 -17.73
CA LYS A 60 12.07 12.68 -18.33
C LYS A 60 11.43 13.03 -19.69
N ASP A 61 10.27 12.47 -19.99
CA ASP A 61 9.53 12.69 -21.25
C ASP A 61 8.76 14.02 -21.21
N ASP A 62 9.40 15.12 -21.60
CA ASP A 62 8.82 16.48 -21.70
C ASP A 62 7.75 16.64 -22.83
N SER A 63 7.14 15.54 -23.25
CA SER A 63 5.90 15.53 -24.04
C SER A 63 4.85 16.47 -23.45
N LYS A 64 4.34 17.40 -24.27
CA LYS A 64 3.19 18.27 -23.91
C LYS A 64 1.88 17.49 -23.68
N ARG A 65 1.82 16.19 -24.01
CA ARG A 65 0.67 15.31 -23.74
C ARG A 65 0.84 14.62 -22.39
N VAL A 66 -0.16 14.74 -21.53
CA VAL A 66 -0.30 13.97 -20.29
C VAL A 66 -0.36 12.48 -20.60
N ALA A 67 0.38 11.67 -19.84
CA ALA A 67 0.52 10.24 -20.03
C ALA A 67 0.33 9.45 -18.73
N ARG A 68 0.24 8.12 -18.86
CA ARG A 68 0.13 7.16 -17.76
C ARG A 68 1.27 6.15 -17.80
N LEU A 69 2.00 6.02 -16.71
CA LEU A 69 2.97 4.94 -16.48
C LEU A 69 2.39 3.90 -15.52
N SER A 70 2.84 2.64 -15.62
CA SER A 70 2.50 1.57 -14.69
C SER A 70 3.75 0.81 -14.26
N LEU A 71 3.97 0.66 -12.95
CA LEU A 71 5.12 -0.04 -12.36
C LEU A 71 4.65 -1.03 -11.29
N SER A 72 5.34 -2.16 -11.17
CA SER A 72 5.18 -3.02 -9.99
C SER A 72 5.79 -2.35 -8.75
N GLU A 73 5.32 -2.72 -7.56
CA GLU A 73 5.87 -2.26 -6.27
C GLU A 73 7.41 -2.35 -6.21
N GLN A 74 8.00 -3.40 -6.78
CA GLN A 74 9.43 -3.67 -6.73
C GLN A 74 10.20 -2.73 -7.66
N ARG A 75 9.71 -2.52 -8.89
CA ARG A 75 10.30 -1.54 -9.82
C ARG A 75 10.22 -0.12 -9.29
N LEU A 76 9.21 0.20 -8.47
CA LEU A 76 9.16 1.45 -7.72
C LEU A 76 10.19 1.48 -6.57
N GLU A 77 10.26 0.43 -5.75
CA GLU A 77 11.20 0.35 -4.62
C GLU A 77 12.67 0.48 -5.08
N ASP A 78 13.02 -0.11 -6.23
CA ASP A 78 14.33 0.07 -6.86
C ASP A 78 14.51 1.50 -7.41
N ALA A 79 13.55 2.01 -8.20
CA ALA A 79 13.66 3.32 -8.83
C ALA A 79 13.70 4.49 -7.84
N VAL A 80 12.99 4.39 -6.71
CA VAL A 80 12.99 5.43 -5.66
C VAL A 80 14.38 5.69 -5.06
N ARG A 81 15.31 4.73 -5.16
CA ARG A 81 16.68 4.86 -4.64
C ARG A 81 17.58 5.78 -5.46
N THR A 82 17.24 6.05 -6.73
CA THR A 82 18.06 6.84 -7.65
C THR A 82 17.27 7.92 -8.41
N LEU A 83 15.95 7.75 -8.57
CA LEU A 83 15.07 8.56 -9.41
C LEU A 83 13.89 9.17 -8.63
N GLY A 84 13.97 9.27 -7.30
CA GLY A 84 12.85 9.75 -6.46
C GLY A 84 12.30 11.11 -6.91
N THR A 85 13.17 12.09 -7.11
CA THR A 85 12.82 13.44 -7.62
C THR A 85 12.27 13.41 -9.04
N ASP A 86 12.80 12.57 -9.93
CA ASP A 86 12.27 12.37 -11.29
C ASP A 86 10.84 11.77 -11.24
N ILE A 87 10.54 10.87 -10.30
CA ILE A 87 9.19 10.33 -10.08
C ILE A 87 8.25 11.41 -9.53
N VAL A 88 8.70 12.21 -8.56
CA VAL A 88 7.91 13.34 -8.02
C VAL A 88 7.55 14.32 -9.14
N ARG A 89 8.55 14.75 -9.93
CA ARG A 89 8.38 15.59 -11.13
C ARG A 89 7.39 14.98 -12.12
N PHE A 90 7.57 13.71 -12.48
CA PHE A 90 6.67 13.00 -13.39
C PHE A 90 5.21 13.07 -12.89
N THR A 91 4.95 12.81 -11.60
CA THR A 91 3.58 12.81 -11.06
C THR A 91 2.96 14.19 -10.86
N GLN A 92 3.69 15.29 -11.04
CA GLN A 92 3.09 16.64 -11.06
C GLN A 92 2.20 16.83 -12.30
N ARG A 93 2.55 16.20 -13.44
CA ARG A 93 1.81 16.30 -14.72
C ARG A 93 1.18 15.00 -15.19
N ASN A 94 1.80 13.85 -14.91
CA ASN A 94 1.41 12.53 -15.42
C ASN A 94 0.81 11.63 -14.33
N LEU A 95 0.11 10.56 -14.74
CA LEU A 95 -0.42 9.55 -13.83
C LEU A 95 0.53 8.37 -13.66
N LEU A 96 0.83 8.01 -12.41
CA LEU A 96 1.60 6.81 -12.08
C LEU A 96 0.72 5.79 -11.35
N ARG A 97 0.58 4.61 -11.96
CA ARG A 97 -0.06 3.44 -11.35
C ARG A 97 0.98 2.49 -10.78
N ILE A 98 0.81 2.14 -9.50
CA ILE A 98 1.61 1.14 -8.81
C ILE A 98 0.73 -0.08 -8.57
N TYR A 99 1.24 -1.29 -8.79
CA TYR A 99 0.49 -2.53 -8.59
C TYR A 99 1.28 -3.59 -7.82
N PRO A 100 0.60 -4.52 -7.11
CA PRO A 100 1.26 -5.60 -6.39
C PRO A 100 2.13 -6.47 -7.31
N ARG A 101 3.29 -6.93 -6.84
CA ARG A 101 4.13 -7.87 -7.62
C ARG A 101 3.47 -9.26 -7.71
N GLY A 102 3.61 -9.93 -8.87
CA GLY A 102 2.94 -11.21 -9.14
C GLY A 102 3.24 -12.34 -8.14
N SER A 103 4.41 -12.33 -7.49
CA SER A 103 4.74 -13.30 -6.43
C SER A 103 3.93 -13.14 -5.13
N ARG A 104 3.01 -12.17 -5.04
CA ARG A 104 2.02 -12.06 -3.96
C ARG A 104 0.80 -12.96 -4.19
N ILE A 105 1.03 -14.24 -4.46
CA ILE A 105 0.01 -15.28 -4.74
C ILE A 105 -1.09 -15.27 -3.67
N LEU A 106 -0.72 -15.13 -2.39
CA LEU A 106 -1.65 -15.02 -1.25
C LEU A 106 -2.35 -13.65 -1.12
N SER A 107 -2.53 -12.90 -2.22
CA SER A 107 -3.24 -11.61 -2.29
C SER A 107 -2.79 -10.52 -1.28
N SER A 108 -1.59 -10.64 -0.72
CA SER A 108 -1.05 -9.65 0.23
C SER A 108 -0.88 -8.26 -0.42
N ASN A 109 -0.76 -7.22 0.40
CA ASN A 109 -0.54 -5.84 -0.04
C ASN A 109 0.83 -5.29 0.40
N TYR A 110 1.36 -4.32 -0.34
CA TYR A 110 2.59 -3.58 -0.05
C TYR A 110 2.31 -2.30 0.77
N ASN A 111 3.36 -1.58 1.17
CA ASN A 111 3.22 -0.31 1.88
C ASN A 111 2.91 0.83 0.88
N PRO A 112 1.72 1.45 0.91
CA PRO A 112 1.38 2.49 -0.07
C PRO A 112 2.20 3.77 0.10
N PHE A 113 2.77 3.99 1.29
CA PHE A 113 3.63 5.14 1.55
C PHE A 113 5.00 5.07 0.85
N THR A 114 5.37 3.97 0.20
CA THR A 114 6.48 3.96 -0.76
C THR A 114 6.10 4.73 -2.04
N ALA A 115 4.81 4.77 -2.40
CA ALA A 115 4.28 5.37 -3.61
C ALA A 115 3.70 6.78 -3.38
N TRP A 116 2.91 6.99 -2.33
CA TRP A 116 2.27 8.29 -2.08
C TRP A 116 3.26 9.41 -1.76
N ILE A 117 4.40 9.12 -1.12
CA ILE A 117 5.43 10.15 -0.88
C ILE A 117 6.09 10.62 -2.18
N GLN A 118 6.01 9.82 -3.25
CA GLN A 118 6.50 10.16 -4.60
C GLN A 118 5.39 10.79 -5.47
N GLY A 119 4.21 11.06 -4.89
CA GLY A 119 3.06 11.62 -5.59
C GLY A 119 2.32 10.69 -6.54
N ALA A 120 2.60 9.38 -6.52
CA ALA A 120 1.89 8.39 -7.34
C ALA A 120 0.42 8.30 -6.94
N GLN A 121 -0.49 8.46 -7.90
CA GLN A 121 -1.92 8.62 -7.64
C GLN A 121 -2.65 7.28 -7.58
N MET A 122 -2.33 6.36 -8.49
CA MET A 122 -3.08 5.11 -8.70
C MET A 122 -2.38 3.92 -8.00
N VAL A 123 -2.34 3.95 -6.67
CA VAL A 123 -1.73 2.90 -5.84
C VAL A 123 -2.74 1.76 -5.67
N ALA A 124 -2.61 0.70 -6.48
CA ALA A 124 -3.59 -0.39 -6.55
C ALA A 124 -3.40 -1.44 -5.43
N PHE A 125 -4.51 -1.97 -4.94
CA PHE A 125 -4.62 -2.90 -3.81
C PHE A 125 -5.42 -4.16 -4.16
N ASN A 126 -5.05 -5.28 -3.55
CA ASN A 126 -5.91 -6.44 -3.38
C ASN A 126 -6.96 -6.12 -2.30
N MET A 127 -8.22 -5.93 -2.71
CA MET A 127 -9.33 -5.52 -1.83
C MET A 127 -10.06 -6.68 -1.16
N GLN A 128 -9.85 -7.92 -1.65
CA GLN A 128 -10.55 -9.15 -1.30
C GLN A 128 -10.17 -9.76 0.08
N GLY A 129 -9.67 -8.96 1.02
CA GLY A 129 -9.18 -9.47 2.30
C GLY A 129 -8.95 -8.39 3.35
N TYR A 130 -8.28 -8.77 4.45
CA TYR A 130 -8.02 -7.89 5.59
C TYR A 130 -6.51 -7.72 5.80
N GLY A 131 -6.09 -6.54 6.27
CA GLY A 131 -4.70 -6.33 6.64
C GLY A 131 -4.32 -4.86 6.87
N LYS A 132 -3.21 -4.66 7.59
CA LYS A 132 -2.72 -3.34 8.03
C LYS A 132 -2.68 -2.27 6.94
N TYR A 133 -2.29 -2.62 5.72
CA TYR A 133 -2.15 -1.65 4.63
C TYR A 133 -3.49 -1.27 3.98
N LEU A 134 -4.51 -2.13 4.03
CA LEU A 134 -5.87 -1.78 3.61
C LEU A 134 -6.49 -0.79 4.61
N TRP A 135 -6.29 -0.98 5.91
CA TRP A 135 -6.74 -0.03 6.93
C TRP A 135 -6.02 1.33 6.83
N VAL A 136 -4.71 1.32 6.55
CA VAL A 136 -3.92 2.52 6.23
C VAL A 136 -4.50 3.25 5.02
N MET A 137 -4.84 2.52 3.96
CA MET A 137 -5.43 3.08 2.74
C MET A 137 -6.84 3.65 2.98
N GLN A 138 -7.72 2.91 3.66
CA GLN A 138 -9.02 3.39 4.10
C GLN A 138 -8.90 4.65 4.98
N GLY A 139 -7.86 4.71 5.83
CA GLY A 139 -7.56 5.90 6.64
C GLY A 139 -7.18 7.13 5.83
N VAL A 140 -6.54 6.98 4.66
CA VAL A 140 -6.26 8.10 3.75
C VAL A 140 -7.54 8.50 3.01
N PHE A 141 -8.24 7.56 2.39
CA PHE A 141 -9.40 7.85 1.56
C PHE A 141 -10.68 8.18 2.33
N ARG A 142 -10.68 8.13 3.67
CA ARG A 142 -11.69 8.79 4.52
C ARG A 142 -11.62 10.33 4.46
N ALA A 143 -10.51 10.91 4.02
CA ALA A 143 -10.43 12.33 3.71
C ALA A 143 -11.37 12.71 2.54
N ASN A 144 -11.65 14.00 2.38
CA ASN A 144 -12.51 14.53 1.31
C ASN A 144 -13.89 13.84 1.20
N GLY A 145 -14.50 13.51 2.34
CA GLY A 145 -15.83 12.92 2.42
C GLY A 145 -15.93 11.46 1.94
N GLY A 146 -14.82 10.75 1.74
CA GLY A 146 -14.86 9.35 1.29
C GLY A 146 -14.93 9.16 -0.22
N CYS A 147 -14.86 10.22 -1.02
CA CYS A 147 -15.17 10.18 -2.47
C CYS A 147 -14.14 9.47 -3.37
N GLY A 148 -13.12 8.83 -2.81
CA GLY A 148 -12.04 8.15 -3.55
C GLY A 148 -10.95 9.09 -4.11
N TYR A 149 -11.12 10.42 -4.03
CA TYR A 149 -10.14 11.40 -4.49
C TYR A 149 -9.65 12.28 -3.35
N VAL A 150 -8.33 12.24 -3.08
CA VAL A 150 -7.66 13.10 -2.10
C VAL A 150 -6.63 13.96 -2.82
N LYS A 151 -6.68 15.28 -2.62
CA LYS A 151 -5.76 16.22 -3.27
C LYS A 151 -4.34 16.05 -2.70
N LYS A 152 -3.33 15.92 -3.58
CA LYS A 152 -1.91 15.89 -3.18
C LYS A 152 -1.54 17.18 -2.42
N PRO A 153 -0.69 17.11 -1.37
CA PRO A 153 -0.06 18.29 -0.79
C PRO A 153 0.69 19.13 -1.82
N ARG A 154 0.79 20.45 -1.59
CA ARG A 154 1.45 21.41 -2.50
C ARG A 154 2.88 21.01 -2.87
N LEU A 155 3.65 20.48 -1.92
CA LEU A 155 5.01 19.96 -2.17
C LEU A 155 5.11 18.79 -3.18
N LEU A 156 3.98 18.17 -3.57
CA LEU A 156 3.90 17.15 -4.64
C LEU A 156 3.20 17.65 -5.91
N LEU A 157 3.06 18.97 -6.06
CA LEU A 157 2.36 19.66 -7.15
C LEU A 157 3.17 20.86 -7.67
N ASP A 158 3.67 21.68 -6.74
CA ASP A 158 4.39 22.92 -6.99
C ASP A 158 5.87 22.63 -7.31
N VAL A 159 6.48 23.48 -8.13
CA VAL A 159 7.92 23.46 -8.46
C VAL A 159 8.58 24.68 -7.84
N GLY A 160 9.74 24.51 -7.23
CA GLY A 160 10.50 25.56 -6.57
C GLY A 160 11.32 26.45 -7.52
N PRO A 161 12.09 27.41 -6.98
CA PRO A 161 13.11 28.12 -7.72
C PRO A 161 14.08 27.15 -8.40
N ASN A 162 14.68 27.55 -9.53
CA ASN A 162 15.65 26.74 -10.28
C ASN A 162 15.16 25.32 -10.67
N ASP A 163 13.84 25.15 -10.84
CA ASP A 163 13.19 23.88 -11.17
C ASP A 163 13.34 22.78 -10.08
N GLU A 164 13.55 23.19 -8.81
CA GLU A 164 13.62 22.26 -7.68
C GLU A 164 12.28 21.54 -7.44
N VAL A 165 12.35 20.24 -7.14
CA VAL A 165 11.20 19.41 -6.75
C VAL A 165 11.48 18.71 -5.42
N PHE A 166 10.42 18.42 -4.66
CA PHE A 166 10.53 17.76 -3.36
C PHE A 166 11.22 16.39 -3.44
N ASP A 167 12.29 16.22 -2.68
CA ASP A 167 12.86 14.91 -2.36
C ASP A 167 12.33 14.42 -0.99
N PRO A 168 11.63 13.27 -0.93
CA PRO A 168 11.20 12.67 0.33
C PRO A 168 12.32 12.29 1.30
N ASN A 169 13.59 12.27 0.85
CA ASN A 169 14.74 11.82 1.64
C ASN A 169 15.60 12.98 2.20
N SER A 170 15.49 14.20 1.68
CA SER A 170 16.36 15.33 2.05
C SER A 170 15.89 16.15 3.25
N ILE A 171 14.58 16.19 3.54
CA ILE A 171 14.04 17.09 4.57
C ILE A 171 14.24 16.54 5.99
N VAL A 172 15.22 17.14 6.69
CA VAL A 172 15.55 16.85 8.10
C VAL A 172 14.93 17.81 9.12
N GLN A 173 14.43 18.99 8.70
CA GLN A 173 13.88 19.98 9.64
C GLN A 173 12.45 19.62 10.08
N VAL A 174 12.24 19.53 11.40
CA VAL A 174 10.92 19.32 12.00
C VAL A 174 10.05 20.56 11.79
N LYS A 175 8.88 20.38 11.17
CA LYS A 175 7.87 21.45 10.99
C LYS A 175 6.80 21.44 12.08
N LYS A 176 6.48 20.27 12.65
CA LYS A 176 5.39 20.11 13.63
C LYS A 176 5.63 18.90 14.53
N THR A 177 5.38 19.04 15.83
CA THR A 177 5.33 17.89 16.76
C THR A 177 3.88 17.51 17.02
N LEU A 178 3.52 16.27 16.70
CA LEU A 178 2.26 15.65 17.08
C LEU A 178 2.44 15.00 18.47
N LYS A 179 1.71 15.51 19.46
CA LYS A 179 1.57 14.86 20.78
C LYS A 179 0.31 14.00 20.78
N VAL A 180 0.40 12.78 21.31
CA VAL A 180 -0.72 11.83 21.40
C VAL A 180 -0.79 11.28 22.82
N LYS A 181 -1.94 11.46 23.49
CA LYS A 181 -2.22 10.88 24.80
C LYS A 181 -3.14 9.67 24.65
N VAL A 182 -2.61 8.48 24.93
CA VAL A 182 -3.42 7.26 25.07
C VAL A 182 -3.89 7.21 26.52
N TYR A 183 -5.10 7.72 26.77
CA TYR A 183 -5.66 7.81 28.11
C TYR A 183 -6.26 6.49 28.58
N MET A 184 -7.32 6.03 27.92
CA MET A 184 -8.07 4.80 28.24
C MET A 184 -8.60 4.14 26.96
N GLY A 185 -9.06 2.89 27.06
CA GLY A 185 -9.90 2.22 26.06
C GLY A 185 -11.20 1.72 26.68
N ASP A 186 -12.29 1.71 25.90
CA ASP A 186 -13.62 1.21 26.31
C ASP A 186 -14.45 0.81 25.06
N GLY A 187 -15.62 0.19 25.26
CA GLY A 187 -16.58 -0.20 24.22
C GLY A 187 -16.32 -1.58 23.60
N TRP A 188 -15.24 -2.28 23.99
CA TRP A 188 -14.92 -3.63 23.52
C TRP A 188 -16.03 -4.63 23.86
N HIS A 189 -16.58 -4.51 25.07
CA HIS A 189 -17.67 -5.35 25.59
C HIS A 189 -19.01 -5.20 24.84
N LEU A 190 -19.14 -4.21 23.95
CA LEU A 190 -20.34 -4.00 23.11
C LEU A 190 -20.23 -4.72 21.76
N HIS A 191 -19.02 -4.91 21.25
CA HIS A 191 -18.76 -5.47 19.92
C HIS A 191 -18.21 -6.91 19.97
N PHE A 192 -17.60 -7.29 21.09
CA PHE A 192 -16.97 -8.59 21.30
C PHE A 192 -17.65 -9.32 22.46
N ARG A 193 -17.92 -10.62 22.28
CA ARG A 193 -18.34 -11.50 23.37
C ARG A 193 -17.19 -11.62 24.38
N ARG A 194 -17.48 -11.90 25.66
CA ARG A 194 -16.41 -12.10 26.67
C ARG A 194 -15.37 -13.11 26.19
N THR A 195 -15.83 -14.28 25.72
CA THR A 195 -15.02 -15.37 25.16
C THR A 195 -14.51 -15.13 23.72
N HIS A 196 -14.36 -13.88 23.29
CA HIS A 196 -13.67 -13.53 22.03
C HIS A 196 -12.17 -13.27 22.25
N PHE A 197 -11.88 -12.81 23.46
CA PHE A 197 -10.59 -12.66 24.06
C PHE A 197 -10.32 -13.95 24.86
N ASP A 198 -9.84 -13.85 26.10
CA ASP A 198 -9.83 -14.97 27.04
C ASP A 198 -11.20 -15.64 27.27
N LEU A 199 -11.16 -16.94 27.59
CA LEU A 199 -12.35 -17.70 27.99
C LEU A 199 -12.82 -17.40 29.42
N PHE A 200 -11.90 -17.00 30.31
CA PHE A 200 -12.15 -16.95 31.76
C PHE A 200 -11.71 -15.63 32.43
N SER A 201 -10.69 -14.96 31.90
CA SER A 201 -10.20 -13.62 32.30
C SER A 201 -10.80 -12.49 31.43
N PRO A 202 -10.67 -11.22 31.84
CA PRO A 202 -10.69 -10.07 30.95
C PRO A 202 -9.43 -9.98 30.07
N PRO A 203 -9.48 -9.28 28.92
CA PRO A 203 -8.34 -9.14 27.99
C PRO A 203 -7.14 -8.34 28.52
N ASP A 204 -5.95 -8.78 28.13
CA ASP A 204 -4.65 -8.11 28.34
C ASP A 204 -4.35 -7.07 27.24
N PHE A 205 -4.86 -5.84 27.39
CA PHE A 205 -4.79 -4.85 26.31
C PHE A 205 -3.52 -3.97 26.33
N PHE A 206 -2.97 -3.72 25.13
CA PHE A 206 -1.98 -2.66 24.87
C PHE A 206 -2.23 -1.92 23.55
N THR A 207 -1.84 -0.65 23.49
CA THR A 207 -2.00 0.20 22.31
C THR A 207 -0.67 0.39 21.58
N LYS A 208 -0.63 0.06 20.29
CA LYS A 208 0.45 0.40 19.36
C LYS A 208 0.12 1.70 18.62
N LEU A 209 1.12 2.56 18.47
CA LEU A 209 1.07 3.77 17.66
C LEU A 209 2.13 3.67 16.57
N GLN A 210 1.79 4.00 15.33
CA GLN A 210 2.74 4.04 14.23
C GLN A 210 2.46 5.24 13.31
N ILE A 211 3.48 6.04 13.05
CA ILE A 211 3.48 7.04 11.98
C ILE A 211 3.90 6.35 10.67
N TYR A 212 3.12 6.59 9.63
CA TYR A 212 3.45 6.33 8.23
C TYR A 212 3.73 7.67 7.54
N GLY A 213 4.65 7.69 6.58
CA GLY A 213 5.05 8.92 5.88
C GLY A 213 6.41 8.81 5.21
N VAL A 214 7.06 9.96 5.03
CA VAL A 214 8.46 10.09 4.60
C VAL A 214 9.41 9.33 5.55
N PRO A 215 10.59 8.86 5.10
CA PRO A 215 11.49 8.05 5.93
C PRO A 215 11.81 8.63 7.31
N ALA A 216 12.05 9.95 7.41
CA ALA A 216 12.36 10.65 8.66
C ALA A 216 11.24 10.55 9.73
N ASP A 217 9.98 10.55 9.30
CA ASP A 217 8.81 10.60 10.20
C ASP A 217 8.36 9.22 10.70
N ARG A 218 8.97 8.12 10.21
CA ARG A 218 8.54 6.73 10.45
C ARG A 218 8.89 6.24 11.87
N LYS A 219 8.09 6.64 12.84
CA LYS A 219 8.22 6.24 14.25
C LYS A 219 7.15 5.23 14.68
N LYS A 220 7.52 4.30 15.56
CA LYS A 220 6.61 3.38 16.27
C LYS A 220 6.72 3.59 17.78
N ALA A 221 5.62 3.40 18.49
CA ALA A 221 5.56 3.39 19.95
C ALA A 221 4.51 2.38 20.44
N LYS A 222 4.57 2.01 21.71
CA LYS A 222 3.52 1.23 22.38
C LYS A 222 3.33 1.67 23.83
N THR A 223 2.14 1.43 24.38
CA THR A 223 1.93 1.40 25.84
C THR A 223 2.55 0.13 26.43
N GLU A 224 2.64 0.04 27.76
CA GLU A 224 2.65 -1.27 28.42
C GLU A 224 1.30 -1.99 28.23
N PRO A 225 1.24 -3.31 28.46
CA PRO A 225 0.01 -4.03 28.73
C PRO A 225 -0.76 -3.44 29.94
N ARG A 226 -2.05 -3.78 29.98
CA ARG A 226 -2.93 -3.66 31.12
C ARG A 226 -3.65 -4.99 31.26
N GLU A 227 -3.14 -5.79 32.18
CA GLU A 227 -3.65 -7.13 32.47
C GLU A 227 -5.04 -7.09 33.12
N ASP A 228 -5.84 -8.12 32.87
CA ASP A 228 -7.19 -8.33 33.45
C ASP A 228 -8.15 -7.11 33.34
N GLN A 229 -8.09 -6.32 32.26
CA GLN A 229 -8.84 -5.04 32.17
C GLN A 229 -9.73 -4.86 30.92
N TRP A 230 -11.06 -4.93 31.14
CA TRP A 230 -12.08 -4.53 30.16
C TRP A 230 -12.04 -3.04 29.77
N VAL A 231 -11.58 -2.18 30.67
CA VAL A 231 -11.48 -0.71 30.51
C VAL A 231 -10.06 -0.26 30.89
N PRO A 232 -9.04 -0.56 30.07
CA PRO A 232 -7.64 -0.32 30.40
C PRO A 232 -7.32 1.17 30.44
N VAL A 233 -6.63 1.63 31.50
CA VAL A 233 -6.16 3.02 31.65
C VAL A 233 -4.64 3.08 31.58
N TRP A 234 -4.12 3.68 30.51
CA TRP A 234 -2.67 3.85 30.29
C TRP A 234 -2.16 5.23 30.68
N ASN A 235 -2.95 6.28 30.50
CA ASN A 235 -2.60 7.69 30.75
C ASN A 235 -1.23 8.12 30.16
N LYS A 236 -0.82 7.52 29.03
CA LYS A 236 0.54 7.62 28.49
C LYS A 236 0.63 8.56 27.30
N GLU A 237 1.61 9.47 27.34
CA GLU A 237 1.84 10.47 26.29
C GLU A 237 3.02 10.07 25.38
N PHE A 238 2.90 10.41 24.10
CA PHE A 238 3.87 10.11 23.05
C PHE A 238 4.08 11.32 22.16
N GLU A 239 5.34 11.61 21.81
CA GLU A 239 5.68 12.71 20.89
C GLU A 239 6.29 12.22 19.58
N PHE A 240 5.76 12.76 18.48
CA PHE A 240 6.14 12.47 17.11
C PHE A 240 6.52 13.79 16.42
N PRO A 241 7.81 14.17 16.37
CA PRO A 241 8.26 15.23 15.48
C PRO A 241 8.06 14.80 14.03
N LEU A 242 7.60 15.71 13.18
CA LEU A 242 7.28 15.48 11.76
C LEU A 242 7.98 16.55 10.89
N THR A 243 8.76 16.12 9.91
CA THR A 243 9.37 16.97 8.89
C THR A 243 8.43 17.23 7.71
N VAL A 244 7.55 16.27 7.40
CA VAL A 244 6.51 16.42 6.35
C VAL A 244 5.14 15.97 6.88
N PRO A 245 4.54 16.72 7.83
CA PRO A 245 3.24 16.40 8.42
C PRO A 245 2.10 16.31 7.40
N GLU A 246 2.25 16.93 6.22
CA GLU A 246 1.30 16.86 5.10
C GLU A 246 1.26 15.46 4.44
N LEU A 247 2.28 14.63 4.68
CA LEU A 247 2.39 13.23 4.25
C LEU A 247 2.44 12.26 5.44
N ALA A 248 2.11 12.70 6.65
CA ALA A 248 2.11 11.86 7.84
C ALA A 248 0.71 11.30 8.14
N GLN A 249 0.63 10.00 8.42
CA GLN A 249 -0.58 9.35 8.92
C GLN A 249 -0.28 8.59 10.22
N LEU A 250 -1.00 8.92 11.29
CA LEU A 250 -1.00 8.13 12.52
C LEU A 250 -1.96 6.94 12.40
N ARG A 251 -1.44 5.73 12.61
CA ARG A 251 -2.23 4.53 12.89
C ARG A 251 -2.16 4.22 14.38
N ILE A 252 -3.32 4.16 15.02
CA ILE A 252 -3.49 3.59 16.37
C ILE A 252 -4.06 2.18 16.20
N GLU A 253 -3.54 1.22 16.95
CA GLU A 253 -3.94 -0.19 16.93
C GLU A 253 -3.92 -0.73 18.36
N VAL A 254 -5.09 -0.96 18.95
CA VAL A 254 -5.20 -1.74 20.19
C VAL A 254 -5.02 -3.22 19.87
N ARG A 255 -4.37 -3.96 20.75
CA ARG A 255 -4.25 -5.42 20.70
C ARG A 255 -4.34 -6.01 22.10
N GLU A 256 -4.86 -7.22 22.14
CA GLU A 256 -4.63 -8.22 23.18
C GLU A 256 -3.18 -8.74 23.13
N CYS A 257 -2.69 -9.28 24.24
CA CYS A 257 -1.38 -9.90 24.36
C CYS A 257 -1.30 -10.85 25.55
N ASP A 258 -1.70 -12.10 25.35
CA ASP A 258 -1.59 -13.19 26.32
C ASP A 258 -0.14 -13.26 26.86
N MET A 259 0.06 -12.95 28.14
CA MET A 259 1.38 -12.97 28.78
C MET A 259 1.58 -14.27 29.56
N THR A 260 2.01 -15.31 28.83
CA THR A 260 2.34 -16.66 29.34
C THR A 260 3.53 -16.69 30.30
#